data_AF-A0A9P5Q088-F1
#
_entry.id   AF-A0A9P5Q088-F1
#
_cell.length_a   1.000
_cell.length_b   1.000
_cell.length_c   1.000
_cell.angle_alpha   90.00
_cell.angle_beta   90.00
_cell.angle_gamma   90.00
#
_symmetry.space_group_name_H-M   'P 1'
#
loop_
_entity.id
_entity.type
_entity.pdbx_description
1 polymer ?
#
loop_
_entity_poly.entity_id
_entity_poly.type
_entity_poly.pdbx_seq_one_letter_code
_entity_poly.pdbx_strand_id
1 'polypeptide(L)'
;VPRITLTFNLYFENSTPSSVIPAVSDQFLTLKNSMTELLAERRIVDGSIRTLCFGLSHSYPVRRYEEPGYDVQELSRYLKGCDALLFRVCEGLQLAPSLEVFHKGEEEVGYLGQDLLDPPDGEVDCGLDELLEGEGMERLDPSEMLWVTTSSGRGMKADYAVYGNEAASLESVYGVICIVVHFEEED
;
A
#
# COMPACT_ATOMS: atom_id res chain seq x y z
N VAL A 1 -4.12 36.08 -25.52
CA VAL A 1 -3.21 35.56 -24.48
C VAL A 1 -4.01 34.64 -23.57
N PRO A 2 -3.78 33.32 -23.58
CA PRO A 2 -4.51 32.41 -22.69
C PRO A 2 -4.07 32.62 -21.23
N ARG A 3 -5.03 32.70 -20.32
CA ARG A 3 -4.82 32.73 -18.87
C ARG A 3 -4.76 31.28 -18.40
N ILE A 4 -3.62 30.86 -17.84
CA ILE A 4 -3.45 29.56 -17.20
C ILE A 4 -3.64 29.79 -15.70
N THR A 5 -4.63 29.12 -15.11
CA THR A 5 -4.83 29.10 -13.66
C THR A 5 -4.17 27.84 -13.12
N LEU A 6 -3.07 28.00 -12.39
CA LEU A 6 -2.39 26.92 -11.69
C LEU A 6 -2.91 26.84 -10.25
N THR A 7 -3.44 25.69 -9.88
CA THR A 7 -3.84 25.37 -8.50
C THR A 7 -2.75 24.48 -7.90
N PHE A 8 -1.91 25.05 -7.04
CA PHE A 8 -0.92 24.28 -6.27
C PHE A 8 -1.47 23.96 -4.88
N ASN A 9 -1.26 22.73 -4.41
CA ASN A 9 -1.39 22.40 -3.01
C ASN A 9 -0.03 22.64 -2.35
N LEU A 10 0.10 23.72 -1.58
CA LEU A 10 1.31 24.04 -0.83
C LEU A 10 1.31 23.22 0.48
N TYR A 11 2.37 22.46 0.72
CA TYR A 11 2.61 21.77 1.98
C TYR A 11 3.63 22.59 2.78
N PHE A 12 3.21 23.13 3.92
CA PHE A 12 4.09 23.83 4.84
C PHE A 12 4.58 22.83 5.89
N GLU A 13 5.89 22.77 6.07
CA GLU A 13 6.53 22.04 7.15
C GLU A 13 6.25 22.74 8.49
N ASN A 14 6.06 21.93 9.54
CA ASN A 14 5.85 22.30 10.95
C ASN A 14 4.46 22.75 11.38
N SER A 15 3.54 21.80 11.42
CA SER A 15 2.68 21.61 12.61
C SER A 15 2.20 20.17 12.65
N THR A 16 2.40 19.48 13.77
CA THR A 16 1.78 18.16 14.05
C THR A 16 0.30 18.21 13.68
N PRO A 17 -0.19 17.41 12.71
CA PRO A 17 -1.60 17.38 12.41
C PRO A 17 -2.30 16.57 13.51
N SER A 18 -2.74 17.25 14.57
CA SER A 18 -3.77 16.73 15.44
C SER A 18 -5.09 16.74 14.65
N SER A 19 -5.29 15.70 13.84
CA SER A 19 -6.58 15.45 13.19
C SER A 19 -7.55 14.92 14.23
N VAL A 20 -8.13 15.85 14.99
CA VAL A 20 -9.25 15.61 15.90
C VAL A 20 -10.48 15.38 15.03
N ILE A 21 -10.66 14.15 14.55
CA ILE A 21 -11.96 13.73 14.02
C ILE A 21 -12.93 13.72 15.22
N PRO A 22 -14.12 14.35 15.11
CA PRO A 22 -15.09 14.37 16.20
C PRO A 22 -15.43 12.95 16.65
N ALA A 23 -15.75 12.80 17.94
CA ALA A 23 -16.18 11.55 18.56
C ALA A 23 -17.19 10.82 17.66
N VAL A 24 -16.72 9.74 17.03
CA VAL A 24 -17.46 8.72 16.26
C VAL A 24 -18.46 9.31 15.26
N SER A 25 -18.00 9.60 14.03
CA SER A 25 -18.92 9.90 12.92
C SER A 25 -19.74 8.66 12.53
N ASP A 26 -20.94 8.85 11.96
CA ASP A 26 -21.76 7.74 11.44
C ASP A 26 -20.98 6.87 10.44
N GLN A 27 -20.08 7.48 9.67
CA GLN A 27 -19.20 6.78 8.73
C GLN A 27 -18.24 5.82 9.44
N PHE A 28 -17.72 6.18 10.62
CA PHE A 28 -16.89 5.28 11.42
C PHE A 28 -17.68 4.05 11.87
N LEU A 29 -18.92 4.24 12.35
CA LEU A 29 -19.77 3.14 12.78
C LEU A 29 -20.17 2.23 11.63
N THR A 30 -20.55 2.81 10.49
CA THR A 30 -20.86 2.03 9.29
C THR A 30 -19.65 1.21 8.85
N LEU A 31 -18.48 1.82 8.73
CA LEU A 31 -17.26 1.13 8.32
C LEU A 31 -16.86 0.04 9.33
N LYS A 32 -16.95 0.33 10.64
CA LYS A 32 -16.67 -0.64 11.70
C LYS A 32 -17.62 -1.83 11.66
N ASN A 33 -18.92 -1.60 11.44
CA ASN A 33 -19.90 -2.68 11.34
C ASN A 33 -19.63 -3.54 10.10
N SER A 34 -19.41 -2.92 8.93
CA SER A 34 -19.04 -3.65 7.72
C SER A 34 -17.73 -4.42 7.86
N MET A 35 -16.73 -3.86 8.57
CA MET A 35 -15.48 -4.56 8.86
C MET A 35 -15.72 -5.75 9.79
N THR A 36 -16.54 -5.60 10.83
CA THR A 36 -16.93 -6.71 11.71
C THR A 36 -17.63 -7.83 10.96
N GLU A 37 -18.53 -7.48 10.04
CA GLU A 37 -19.23 -8.45 9.18
C GLU A 37 -18.26 -9.16 8.23
N LEU A 38 -17.28 -8.44 7.68
CA LEU A 38 -16.24 -9.01 6.83
C LEU A 38 -15.37 -10.00 7.62
N LEU A 39 -14.93 -9.63 8.83
CA LEU A 39 -14.13 -10.52 9.70
C LEU A 39 -14.89 -11.80 10.11
N ALA A 40 -16.23 -11.75 10.12
CA ALA A 40 -17.06 -12.93 10.35
C ALA A 40 -17.20 -13.84 9.13
N GLU A 41 -16.63 -13.46 7.97
CA GLU A 41 -16.62 -14.29 6.79
C GLU A 41 -15.86 -15.59 7.04
N ARG A 42 -16.47 -16.70 6.63
CA ARG A 42 -15.99 -18.05 6.99
C ARG A 42 -14.54 -18.31 6.58
N ARG A 43 -14.08 -17.71 5.47
CA ARG A 43 -12.72 -17.85 4.94
C ARG A 43 -11.64 -17.18 5.78
N ILE A 44 -12.01 -16.15 6.55
CA ILE A 44 -11.12 -15.50 7.51
C ILE A 44 -11.12 -16.34 8.80
N VAL A 45 -12.30 -16.76 9.23
CA VAL A 45 -12.47 -17.56 10.47
C VAL A 45 -11.85 -18.96 10.36
N ASP A 46 -11.86 -19.58 9.19
CA ASP A 46 -11.26 -20.91 8.96
C ASP A 46 -9.75 -20.85 8.66
N GLY A 47 -9.15 -19.66 8.67
CA GLY A 47 -7.73 -19.44 8.44
C GLY A 47 -7.32 -19.50 6.96
N SER A 48 -8.26 -19.69 6.02
CA SER A 48 -7.92 -19.72 4.59
C SER A 48 -7.39 -18.38 4.08
N ILE A 49 -7.78 -17.27 4.71
CA ILE A 49 -7.28 -15.92 4.43
C ILE A 49 -6.48 -15.48 5.64
N ARG A 50 -5.20 -15.20 5.43
CA ARG A 50 -4.26 -14.73 6.46
C ARG A 50 -3.99 -13.24 6.38
N THR A 51 -4.21 -12.64 5.20
CA THR A 51 -3.85 -11.25 4.96
C THR A 51 -5.00 -10.48 4.28
N LEU A 52 -5.43 -9.37 4.88
CA LEU A 52 -6.31 -8.40 4.22
C LEU A 52 -5.50 -7.23 3.68
N CYS A 53 -5.75 -6.89 2.43
CA CYS A 53 -5.14 -5.75 1.76
C CYS A 53 -6.18 -4.71 1.39
N PHE A 54 -5.88 -3.45 1.68
CA PHE A 54 -6.71 -2.30 1.33
C PHE A 54 -5.91 -1.30 0.52
N GLY A 55 -6.31 -1.07 -0.72
CA GLY A 55 -5.68 -0.06 -1.57
C GLY A 55 -5.94 1.35 -1.07
N LEU A 56 -4.90 2.18 -1.05
CA LEU A 56 -5.05 3.59 -0.70
C LEU A 56 -5.85 4.35 -1.77
N SER A 57 -6.79 5.18 -1.33
CA SER A 57 -7.61 6.02 -2.21
C SER A 57 -6.94 7.35 -2.54
N HIS A 58 -6.09 7.86 -1.65
CA HIS A 58 -5.31 9.08 -1.89
C HIS A 58 -3.91 8.75 -2.39
N SER A 59 -3.34 9.67 -3.16
CA SER A 59 -1.92 9.64 -3.52
C SER A 59 -1.11 10.34 -2.44
N TYR A 60 -0.08 9.65 -1.95
CA TYR A 60 0.85 10.17 -0.95
C TYR A 60 2.24 10.33 -1.57
N PRO A 61 2.96 11.43 -1.26
CA PRO A 61 4.32 11.60 -1.72
C PRO A 61 5.25 10.71 -0.90
N VAL A 62 5.60 9.55 -1.43
CA VAL A 62 6.56 8.63 -0.81
C VAL A 62 7.93 8.87 -1.40
N ARG A 63 8.94 8.84 -0.52
CA ARG A 63 10.32 9.03 -0.88
C ARG A 63 10.73 7.97 -1.92
N ARG A 64 11.44 8.41 -2.96
CA ARG A 64 12.09 7.55 -3.95
C ARG A 64 13.49 8.06 -4.17
N TYR A 65 14.50 7.22 -3.98
CA TYR A 65 15.89 7.63 -4.10
C TYR A 65 16.19 8.92 -3.32
N GLU A 66 16.67 9.96 -4.02
CA GLU A 66 17.01 11.27 -3.48
C GLU A 66 15.83 12.28 -3.51
N GLU A 67 14.65 11.90 -4.01
CA GLU A 67 13.49 12.79 -4.06
C GLU A 67 12.90 13.04 -2.66
N PRO A 68 12.41 14.26 -2.36
CA PRO A 68 11.75 14.54 -1.10
C PRO A 68 10.39 13.82 -0.99
N GLY A 69 10.18 13.09 0.09
CA GLY A 69 8.93 12.37 0.36
C GLY A 69 8.93 11.75 1.76
N TYR A 70 7.84 11.10 2.13
CA TYR A 70 7.71 10.34 3.38
C TYR A 70 8.19 8.91 3.19
N ASP A 71 8.75 8.30 4.23
CA ASP A 71 8.93 6.85 4.25
C ASP A 71 7.57 6.16 4.35
N VAL A 72 7.43 4.96 3.81
CA VAL A 72 6.15 4.23 3.76
C VAL A 72 5.56 4.06 5.17
N GLN A 73 6.41 3.74 6.14
CA GLN A 73 5.99 3.55 7.53
C GLN A 73 5.50 4.85 8.20
N GLU A 74 6.04 6.00 7.79
CA GLU A 74 5.61 7.30 8.33
C GLU A 74 4.25 7.75 7.80
N LEU A 75 3.82 7.23 6.65
CA LEU A 75 2.53 7.58 6.04
C LEU A 75 1.34 7.30 6.95
N SER A 76 1.45 6.34 7.87
CA SER A 76 0.43 6.02 8.87
C SER A 76 -0.04 7.26 9.65
N ARG A 77 0.86 8.22 9.88
CA ARG A 77 0.59 9.48 10.57
C ARG A 77 -0.06 10.54 9.69
N TYR A 78 0.02 10.39 8.37
CA TYR A 78 -0.37 11.38 7.37
C TYR A 78 -1.52 10.92 6.48
N LEU A 79 -2.11 9.75 6.75
CA LEU A 79 -3.28 9.26 6.02
C LEU A 79 -4.40 10.30 6.03
N LYS A 80 -5.13 10.38 4.92
CA LYS A 80 -6.19 11.38 4.68
C LYS A 80 -7.52 10.70 4.39
N GLY A 81 -8.60 11.40 4.73
CA GLY A 81 -9.97 11.01 4.36
C GLY A 81 -10.33 9.58 4.77
N CYS A 82 -10.79 8.78 3.81
CA CYS A 82 -11.19 7.39 4.02
C CYS A 82 -10.03 6.48 4.43
N ASP A 83 -8.81 6.74 3.98
CA ASP A 83 -7.65 5.90 4.34
C ASP A 83 -7.34 6.04 5.83
N ALA A 84 -7.39 7.27 6.35
CA ALA A 84 -7.23 7.54 7.78
C ALA A 84 -8.36 6.93 8.63
N LEU A 85 -9.59 6.98 8.10
CA LEU A 85 -10.75 6.40 8.77
C LEU A 85 -10.63 4.87 8.84
N LEU A 86 -10.24 4.24 7.74
CA LEU A 86 -10.04 2.81 7.62
C LEU A 86 -8.94 2.32 8.57
N PHE A 87 -7.78 2.98 8.56
CA PHE A 87 -6.67 2.66 9.46
C PHE A 87 -7.12 2.71 10.94
N ARG A 88 -7.83 3.77 11.34
CA ARG A 88 -8.36 3.91 12.70
C ARG A 88 -9.43 2.88 13.06
N VAL A 89 -10.25 2.45 12.09
CA VAL A 89 -11.25 1.39 12.33
C VAL A 89 -10.54 0.07 12.59
N CYS A 90 -9.50 -0.26 11.81
CA CYS A 90 -8.68 -1.46 12.04
C CYS A 90 -8.00 -1.43 13.41
N GLU A 91 -7.39 -0.30 13.80
CA GLU A 91 -6.85 -0.12 15.15
C GLU A 91 -7.93 -0.28 16.23
N GLY A 92 -9.11 0.30 16.02
CA GLY A 92 -10.26 0.21 16.93
C GLY A 92 -10.88 -1.19 17.03
N LEU A 93 -10.53 -2.09 16.12
CA LEU A 93 -10.87 -3.52 16.12
C LEU A 93 -9.70 -4.41 16.57
N GLN A 94 -8.58 -3.81 17.02
CA GLN A 94 -7.37 -4.51 17.46
C GLN A 94 -6.69 -5.37 16.37
N LEU A 95 -6.86 -4.99 15.11
CA LEU A 95 -6.31 -5.71 13.95
C LEU A 95 -4.85 -5.35 13.59
N ALA A 96 -4.17 -4.54 14.42
CA ALA A 96 -2.78 -4.10 14.23
C ALA A 96 -2.40 -3.75 12.75
N PRO A 97 -3.07 -2.77 12.12
CA PRO A 97 -2.82 -2.45 10.71
C PRO A 97 -1.41 -1.91 10.45
N SER A 98 -0.76 -2.36 9.39
CA SER A 98 0.52 -1.86 8.86
C SER A 98 0.34 -1.18 7.50
N LEU A 99 1.33 -0.38 7.08
CA LEU A 99 1.41 0.13 5.70
C LEU A 99 2.56 -0.58 5.01
N GLU A 100 2.26 -1.20 3.88
CA GLU A 100 3.21 -2.01 3.12
C GLU A 100 3.04 -1.76 1.62
N VAL A 101 4.05 -2.15 0.86
CA VAL A 101 4.08 -2.03 -0.58
C VAL A 101 3.85 -3.41 -1.19
N PHE A 102 2.76 -3.52 -1.92
CA PHE A 102 2.46 -4.71 -2.72
C PHE A 102 3.11 -4.62 -4.10
N HIS A 103 3.91 -5.63 -4.43
CA HIS A 103 4.50 -5.84 -5.74
C HIS A 103 3.89 -7.07 -6.40
N LYS A 104 3.55 -6.95 -7.68
CA LYS A 104 3.12 -8.09 -8.49
C LYS A 104 4.35 -8.73 -9.15
N GLY A 105 4.60 -10.00 -8.85
CA GLY A 105 5.64 -10.81 -9.49
C GLY A 105 5.23 -11.33 -10.86
N GLU A 106 6.06 -12.22 -11.41
CA GLU A 106 5.90 -12.74 -12.78
C GLU A 106 4.75 -13.76 -12.90
N GLU A 107 4.56 -14.63 -11.89
CA GLU A 107 3.60 -15.76 -11.93
C GLU A 107 2.30 -15.51 -11.15
N GLU A 108 1.75 -14.28 -11.17
CA GLU A 108 0.60 -13.86 -10.34
C GLU A 108 0.85 -14.00 -8.82
N VAL A 109 2.11 -14.17 -8.42
CA VAL A 109 2.56 -14.14 -7.03
C VAL A 109 2.61 -12.70 -6.56
N GLY A 110 2.17 -12.47 -5.33
CA GLY A 110 2.25 -11.17 -4.67
C GLY A 110 3.43 -11.12 -3.71
N TYR A 111 4.07 -9.96 -3.61
CA TYR A 111 5.11 -9.70 -2.62
C TYR A 111 4.73 -8.48 -1.78
N LEU A 112 4.91 -8.54 -0.46
CA LEU A 112 4.75 -7.42 0.44
C LEU A 112 6.09 -6.99 1.03
N GLY A 113 6.38 -5.69 0.97
CA GLY A 113 7.57 -5.09 1.54
C GLY A 113 7.24 -3.87 2.40
N GLN A 114 8.10 -3.58 3.37
CA GLN A 114 7.94 -2.36 4.18
C GLN A 114 8.33 -1.09 3.43
N ASP A 115 9.14 -1.23 2.37
CA ASP A 115 9.68 -0.15 1.57
C ASP A 115 9.42 -0.38 0.08
N LEU A 116 9.53 0.70 -0.70
CA LEU A 116 9.48 0.63 -2.16
C LEU A 116 10.72 -0.10 -2.67
N LEU A 117 10.54 -0.95 -3.68
CA LEU A 117 11.69 -1.48 -4.41
C LEU A 117 12.44 -0.33 -5.08
N ASP A 118 13.68 -0.09 -4.64
CA ASP A 118 14.66 0.73 -5.33
C ASP A 118 15.49 -0.20 -6.23
N PRO A 119 15.15 -0.33 -7.53
CA PRO A 119 15.90 -1.21 -8.41
C PRO A 119 17.36 -0.74 -8.47
N PRO A 120 18.32 -1.68 -8.48
CA PRO A 120 19.74 -1.35 -8.50
C PRO A 120 20.13 -0.62 -9.79
N ASP A 121 21.14 0.25 -9.69
CA ASP A 121 21.70 0.96 -10.83
C ASP A 121 22.43 -0.03 -11.78
N GLY A 122 21.74 -0.53 -12.80
CA GLY A 122 22.33 -1.38 -13.84
C GLY A 122 21.39 -2.47 -14.38
N GLU A 123 21.93 -3.30 -15.28
CA GLU A 123 21.25 -4.52 -15.71
C GLU A 123 21.30 -5.53 -14.57
N VAL A 124 20.12 -6.02 -14.18
CA VAL A 124 19.98 -7.08 -13.19
C VAL A 124 19.84 -8.39 -13.95
N ASP A 125 20.75 -9.34 -13.70
CA ASP A 125 20.75 -10.67 -14.35
C ASP A 125 19.83 -11.67 -13.63
N CYS A 126 19.03 -11.20 -12.68
CA CYS A 126 18.05 -12.00 -11.93
C CYS A 126 16.61 -11.60 -12.27
N GLY A 127 15.68 -12.55 -12.10
CA GLY A 127 14.25 -12.32 -12.31
C GLY A 127 13.65 -11.37 -11.26
N LEU A 128 12.47 -10.79 -11.56
CA LEU A 128 11.81 -9.87 -10.62
C LEU A 128 11.52 -10.52 -9.27
N ASP A 129 11.08 -11.77 -9.27
CA ASP A 129 10.77 -12.54 -8.07
C ASP A 129 12.02 -12.74 -7.19
N GLU A 130 13.16 -13.09 -7.80
CA GLU A 130 14.44 -13.23 -7.08
C GLU A 130 14.92 -11.90 -6.50
N LEU A 131 14.67 -10.79 -7.18
CA LEU A 131 14.99 -9.45 -6.71
C LEU A 131 14.11 -9.06 -5.50
N LEU A 132 12.81 -9.32 -5.56
CA LEU A 132 11.87 -9.02 -4.46
C LEU A 132 12.18 -9.84 -3.21
N GLU A 133 12.48 -11.14 -3.39
CA GLU A 133 12.91 -12.01 -2.28
C GLU A 133 14.27 -11.57 -1.71
N GLY A 134 15.20 -11.12 -2.56
CA GLY A 134 16.51 -10.63 -2.16
C GLY A 134 16.46 -9.36 -1.28
N GLU A 135 15.47 -8.50 -1.54
CA GLU A 135 15.18 -7.30 -0.73
C GLU A 135 14.37 -7.63 0.54
N GLY A 136 14.11 -8.91 0.79
CA GLY A 136 13.41 -9.37 1.99
C GLY A 136 11.90 -9.16 1.96
N MET A 137 11.30 -9.00 0.77
CA MET A 137 9.85 -8.92 0.64
C MET A 137 9.22 -10.30 0.88
N GLU A 138 8.12 -10.32 1.64
CA GLU A 138 7.39 -11.53 1.94
C GLU A 138 6.57 -11.97 0.73
N ARG A 139 6.82 -13.20 0.28
CA ARG A 139 6.01 -13.85 -0.74
C ARG A 139 4.66 -14.23 -0.16
N LEU A 140 3.59 -13.76 -0.81
CA LEU A 140 2.22 -14.10 -0.46
C LEU A 140 1.59 -15.04 -1.46
N ASP A 141 0.88 -16.05 -0.93
CA ASP A 141 0.01 -16.90 -1.73
C ASP A 141 -1.30 -16.15 -2.06
N PRO A 142 -1.67 -16.02 -3.35
CA PRO A 142 -2.89 -15.30 -3.75
C PRO A 142 -4.18 -15.86 -3.16
N SER A 143 -4.18 -17.13 -2.74
CA SER A 143 -5.33 -17.77 -2.08
C SER A 143 -5.52 -17.32 -0.62
N GLU A 144 -4.44 -16.91 0.03
CA GLU A 144 -4.41 -16.50 1.44
C GLU A 144 -4.58 -14.98 1.62
N MET A 145 -4.57 -14.24 0.51
CA MET A 145 -4.73 -12.80 0.48
C MET A 145 -6.12 -12.41 -0.02
N LEU A 146 -6.74 -11.44 0.66
CA LEU A 146 -7.99 -10.82 0.21
C LEU A 146 -7.82 -9.31 0.05
N TRP A 147 -7.98 -8.85 -1.19
CA TRP A 147 -8.13 -7.42 -1.49
C TRP A 147 -9.57 -6.98 -1.23
N VAL A 148 -9.78 -6.23 -0.15
CA VAL A 148 -11.11 -5.73 0.24
C VAL A 148 -11.48 -4.47 -0.53
N THR A 149 -10.49 -3.62 -0.78
CA THR A 149 -10.63 -2.43 -1.62
C THR A 149 -9.50 -2.42 -2.63
N THR A 150 -9.84 -2.32 -3.91
CA THR A 150 -8.83 -2.13 -4.94
C THR A 150 -8.37 -0.68 -4.93
N SER A 151 -7.06 -0.44 -5.06
CA SER A 151 -6.57 0.92 -5.28
C SER A 151 -7.21 1.45 -6.56
N SER A 152 -7.61 2.72 -6.58
CA SER A 152 -8.34 3.34 -7.69
C SER A 152 -7.48 3.59 -8.95
N GLY A 153 -6.71 2.59 -9.39
CA GLY A 153 -5.92 2.62 -10.63
C GLY A 153 -4.72 3.56 -10.59
N ARG A 154 -4.25 3.94 -9.40
CA ARG A 154 -3.14 4.87 -9.18
C ARG A 154 -1.99 4.23 -8.38
N GLY A 155 -1.60 3.02 -8.80
CA GLY A 155 -0.33 2.44 -8.36
C GLY A 155 0.84 3.36 -8.70
N MET A 156 1.88 3.36 -7.88
CA MET A 156 3.03 4.23 -8.12
C MET A 156 3.88 3.60 -9.23
N LYS A 157 3.93 4.25 -10.40
CA LYS A 157 4.73 3.81 -11.55
C LYS A 157 6.19 4.17 -11.34
N ALA A 158 7.10 3.21 -11.34
CA ALA A 158 8.52 3.47 -11.60
C ALA A 158 8.74 3.27 -13.10
N ASP A 159 9.00 4.37 -13.83
CA ASP A 159 9.30 4.31 -15.25
C ASP A 159 10.77 3.94 -15.45
N TYR A 160 11.02 2.81 -16.12
CA TYR A 160 12.36 2.40 -16.55
C TYR A 160 12.57 2.78 -18.03
N ALA A 161 13.70 3.39 -18.36
CA ALA A 161 14.10 3.62 -19.73
C ALA A 161 15.11 2.53 -20.15
N VAL A 162 14.63 1.42 -20.73
CA VAL A 162 15.53 0.45 -21.37
C VAL A 162 16.05 1.07 -22.67
N TYR A 163 17.36 1.26 -22.79
CA TYR A 163 18.02 1.61 -24.05
C TYR A 163 18.77 0.40 -24.59
N GLY A 164 18.04 -0.53 -25.23
CA GLY A 164 18.63 -1.75 -25.79
C GLY A 164 17.58 -2.61 -26.48
N ASN A 165 17.97 -3.29 -27.56
CA ASN A 165 17.04 -4.04 -28.41
C ASN A 165 16.74 -5.46 -27.87
N GLU A 166 16.93 -5.71 -26.58
CA GLU A 166 16.58 -6.97 -25.90
C GLU A 166 15.50 -6.66 -24.85
N ALA A 167 14.23 -6.76 -25.29
CA ALA A 167 13.05 -6.31 -24.56
C ALA A 167 12.43 -7.42 -23.67
N ALA A 168 13.21 -8.02 -22.79
CA ALA A 168 12.73 -8.85 -21.69
C ALA A 168 13.74 -8.66 -20.56
N SER A 169 13.45 -8.09 -19.39
CA SER A 169 12.46 -8.62 -18.43
C SER A 169 12.17 -7.66 -17.25
N LEU A 170 12.34 -6.33 -17.36
CA LEU A 170 11.98 -5.39 -16.28
C LEU A 170 11.15 -4.21 -16.82
N GLU A 171 9.99 -4.54 -17.39
CA GLU A 171 9.00 -3.57 -17.85
C GLU A 171 8.27 -2.97 -16.62
N SER A 172 8.90 -2.02 -15.93
CA SER A 172 8.38 -1.26 -14.77
C SER A 172 7.91 -2.11 -13.58
N VAL A 173 8.67 -2.08 -12.47
CA VAL A 173 8.18 -2.64 -11.21
C VAL A 173 7.14 -1.69 -10.61
N TYR A 174 5.87 -2.11 -10.60
CA TYR A 174 4.79 -1.35 -9.96
C TYR A 174 4.61 -1.82 -8.52
N GLY A 175 4.88 -0.90 -7.59
CA GLY A 175 4.49 -1.03 -6.19
C GLY A 175 3.17 -0.30 -5.93
N VAL A 176 2.26 -0.95 -5.21
CA VAL A 176 1.03 -0.34 -4.70
C VAL A 176 1.10 -0.32 -3.20
N ILE A 177 1.11 0.88 -2.61
CA ILE A 177 1.02 1.02 -1.16
C ILE A 177 -0.40 0.67 -0.72
N CYS A 178 -0.51 -0.20 0.27
CA CYS A 178 -1.75 -0.65 0.85
C CYS A 178 -1.67 -0.64 2.38
N ILE A 179 -2.85 -0.57 3.01
CA ILE A 179 -3.01 -0.93 4.42
C ILE A 179 -3.14 -2.45 4.46
N VAL A 180 -2.35 -3.08 5.32
CA VAL A 180 -2.32 -4.53 5.49
C VAL A 180 -2.74 -4.89 6.92
N VAL A 181 -3.49 -5.98 7.05
CA VAL A 181 -3.84 -6.61 8.32
C VAL A 181 -3.49 -8.09 8.20
N HIS A 182 -2.60 -8.55 9.07
CA HIS A 182 -2.27 -9.97 9.20
C HIS A 182 -3.08 -10.61 10.32
N PHE A 183 -3.58 -11.80 10.07
CA PHE A 183 -4.18 -12.66 11.08
C PHE A 183 -3.15 -13.72 11.49
N GLU A 184 -2.78 -13.70 12.77
CA GLU A 184 -1.99 -14.78 13.35
C GLU A 184 -2.85 -16.06 13.41
N GLU A 185 -2.25 -17.21 13.17
CA GLU A 185 -2.88 -18.49 13.55
C GLU A 185 -2.91 -18.52 15.08
N GLU A 186 -4.10 -18.60 15.69
CA GLU A 186 -4.19 -18.98 17.10
C GLU A 186 -3.71 -20.44 17.21
N ASP A 187 -2.48 -20.62 17.73
CA ASP A 187 -1.87 -21.91 18.11
C ASP A 187 -2.70 -22.71 19.14
#